data_AF-A0A6L7CPY0-F1
#
_entry.id   AF-A0A6L7CPY0-F1
#
_cell.length_a   1.000
_cell.length_b   1.000
_cell.length_c   1.000
_cell.angle_alpha   90.00
_cell.angle_beta   90.00
_cell.angle_gamma   90.00
#
_symmetry.space_group_name_H-M   'P 1'
#
loop_
_entity.id
_entity.type
_entity.pdbx_description
1 polymer ?
#
loop_
_entity_poly.entity_id
_entity_poly.type
_entity_poly.pdbx_seq_one_letter_code
_entity_poly.pdbx_strand_id
1 'polypeptide(L)'
;MPRLLTKRGCWITLAAAPFLLFLAAWGADKLWPLPLHEVNPARVVVAQDGTPLWRFADADGIWRYPVTIEDVSPRYLEALINYEDRWFWKHPGVN
;
A
#
# COMPACT_ATOMS: atom_id res chain seq x y z
N MET A 1 1.95 48.84 -7.85
CA MET A 1 0.61 48.71 -8.49
C MET A 1 0.16 47.25 -8.34
N PRO A 2 -0.84 46.92 -7.50
CA PRO A 2 -1.30 45.55 -7.39
C PRO A 2 -2.22 45.22 -8.57
N ARG A 3 -1.92 44.10 -9.26
CA ARG A 3 -2.70 43.58 -10.38
C ARG A 3 -4.01 43.01 -9.82
N LEU A 4 -5.12 43.72 -10.00
CA LEU A 4 -6.46 43.21 -9.70
C LEU A 4 -6.78 42.08 -10.70
N LEU A 5 -6.60 40.83 -10.25
CA LEU A 5 -7.07 39.65 -10.96
C LEU A 5 -8.59 39.78 -11.15
N THR A 6 -9.03 39.92 -12.40
CA THR A 6 -10.43 40.07 -12.77
C THR A 6 -11.19 38.81 -12.35
N LYS A 7 -12.36 38.95 -11.69
CA LYS A 7 -13.12 37.82 -11.12
C LYS A 7 -13.23 36.62 -12.06
N ARG A 8 -13.43 36.84 -13.37
CA ARG A 8 -13.53 35.79 -14.41
C ARG A 8 -12.27 34.93 -14.59
N GLY A 9 -11.07 35.51 -14.45
CA GLY A 9 -9.81 34.75 -14.51
C GLY A 9 -9.62 33.82 -13.32
N CYS A 10 -10.14 34.22 -12.15
CA CYS A 10 -10.11 33.40 -10.93
C CYS A 10 -10.90 32.08 -11.11
N TRP A 11 -12.07 32.12 -11.76
CA TRP A 11 -12.87 30.91 -12.02
C TRP A 11 -12.21 29.95 -13.01
N ILE A 12 -11.52 30.47 -14.04
CA ILE A 12 -10.80 29.64 -15.01
C ILE A 12 -9.61 28.96 -14.34
N THR A 13 -8.86 29.67 -13.50
CA THR A 13 -7.75 29.07 -12.75
C THR A 13 -8.22 28.04 -11.71
N LEU A 14 -9.38 28.28 -11.08
CA LEU A 14 -9.97 27.35 -10.11
C LEU A 14 -10.44 26.04 -10.76
N ALA A 15 -10.88 26.06 -12.02
CA ALA A 15 -11.27 24.85 -12.75
C ALA A 15 -10.08 24.16 -13.43
N ALA A 16 -9.12 24.92 -13.96
CA ALA A 16 -7.98 24.37 -14.69
C ALA A 16 -6.97 23.66 -13.78
N ALA A 17 -6.73 24.19 -12.57
CA ALA A 17 -5.76 23.62 -11.63
C ALA A 17 -6.08 22.16 -11.21
N PRO A 18 -7.30 21.80 -10.75
CA PRO A 18 -7.61 20.42 -10.39
C PRO A 18 -7.61 19.48 -11.60
N PHE A 19 -8.00 19.97 -12.78
CA PHE A 19 -7.96 19.18 -14.01
C PHE A 19 -6.52 18.83 -14.42
N LEU A 20 -5.60 19.81 -14.36
CA LEU A 20 -4.18 19.57 -14.60
C LEU A 20 -3.57 18.61 -13.57
N LEU A 21 -3.96 18.73 -12.30
CA LEU A 21 -3.50 17.84 -11.23
C LEU A 21 -3.99 16.41 -11.44
N PHE A 22 -5.24 16.22 -11.87
CA PHE A 22 -5.79 14.92 -12.24
C PHE A 22 -5.03 14.29 -13.42
N LEU A 23 -4.78 15.06 -14.49
CA LEU A 23 -4.02 14.58 -15.65
C LEU A 23 -2.58 14.20 -15.27
N ALA A 24 -1.95 14.98 -14.39
CA ALA A 24 -0.62 14.67 -13.89
C ALA A 24 -0.61 13.37 -13.07
N ALA A 25 -1.58 13.17 -12.17
CA ALA A 25 -1.71 11.95 -11.40
C ALA A 25 -1.97 10.72 -12.30
N TRP A 26 -2.85 10.87 -13.29
CA TRP A 26 -3.12 9.82 -14.28
C TRP A 26 -1.88 9.49 -15.13
N GLY A 27 -1.13 10.50 -15.57
CA GLY A 27 0.12 10.31 -16.27
C GLY A 27 1.18 9.60 -15.42
N ALA A 28 1.28 9.97 -14.14
CA ALA A 28 2.19 9.33 -13.19
C ALA A 28 1.85 7.85 -12.99
N ASP A 29 0.57 7.51 -12.81
CA ASP A 29 0.10 6.12 -12.67
C ASP A 29 0.51 5.25 -13.89
N LYS A 30 0.46 5.82 -15.10
CA LYS A 30 0.90 5.12 -16.31
C LYS A 30 2.41 5.02 -16.48
N LEU A 31 3.15 6.02 -16.02
CA LEU A 31 4.62 6.06 -16.11
C LEU A 31 5.28 5.14 -15.08
N TRP A 32 4.66 4.96 -13.91
CA TRP A 32 5.14 4.10 -12.83
C TRP A 32 4.13 3.01 -12.49
N PRO A 33 3.92 2.02 -13.38
CA PRO A 33 3.05 0.91 -13.09
C PRO A 33 3.60 0.12 -11.90
N LEU A 34 2.69 -0.37 -11.04
CA LEU A 34 3.07 -1.20 -9.91
C LEU A 34 3.77 -2.47 -10.44
N PRO A 35 4.99 -2.79 -9.97
CA PRO A 35 5.72 -3.97 -10.43
C PRO A 35 5.07 -5.23 -9.86
N LEU A 36 4.10 -5.79 -10.58
CA LEU A 36 3.47 -7.09 -10.29
C LEU A 36 4.41 -8.23 -10.73
N HIS A 37 5.61 -8.29 -10.16
CA HIS A 37 6.48 -9.44 -10.41
C HIS A 37 6.00 -10.60 -9.55
N GLU A 38 5.94 -11.80 -10.13
CA GLU A 38 5.88 -13.03 -9.37
C GLU A 38 7.20 -13.19 -8.61
N VAL A 39 7.23 -12.71 -7.37
CA VAL A 39 8.32 -12.97 -6.44
C VAL A 39 8.35 -14.48 -6.24
N ASN A 40 9.51 -15.12 -6.45
CA ASN A 40 9.70 -16.52 -6.08
C ASN A 40 9.75 -16.58 -4.54
N PRO A 41 8.64 -16.87 -3.85
CA PRO A 41 8.55 -16.63 -2.43
C PRO A 41 9.26 -17.76 -1.69
N ALA A 42 9.70 -17.47 -0.46
CA ALA A 42 10.12 -18.52 0.46
C ALA A 42 9.01 -19.59 0.55
N ARG A 43 9.41 -20.86 0.56
CA ARG A 43 8.47 -22.00 0.48
C ARG A 43 8.63 -22.89 1.69
N VAL A 44 7.49 -23.33 2.24
CA VAL A 44 7.45 -24.35 3.29
C VAL A 44 6.86 -25.62 2.71
N VAL A 45 7.59 -26.72 2.82
CA VAL A 45 7.12 -28.07 2.49
C VAL A 45 6.47 -28.63 3.74
N VAL A 46 5.22 -29.05 3.64
CA VAL A 46 4.43 -29.60 4.75
C VAL A 46 4.05 -31.05 4.47
N ALA A 47 3.86 -31.83 5.53
CA ALA A 47 3.21 -33.13 5.48
C ALA A 47 1.70 -32.98 5.25
N GLN A 48 0.99 -34.09 5.06
CA GLN A 48 -0.45 -34.10 4.82
C GLN A 48 -1.26 -33.47 5.96
N ASP A 49 -0.76 -33.54 7.19
CA ASP A 49 -1.36 -32.94 8.39
C ASP A 49 -0.97 -31.46 8.60
N GLY A 50 -0.19 -30.87 7.68
CA GLY A 50 0.30 -29.50 7.78
C GLY A 50 1.61 -29.34 8.56
N THR A 51 2.17 -30.42 9.12
CA THR A 51 3.43 -30.36 9.86
C THR A 51 4.58 -29.92 8.93
N PRO A 52 5.35 -28.86 9.25
CA PRO A 52 6.47 -28.44 8.43
C PRO A 52 7.57 -29.50 8.35
N LEU A 53 7.91 -29.92 7.13
CA LEU A 53 8.99 -30.87 6.85
C LEU A 53 10.29 -30.16 6.45
N TRP A 54 10.18 -29.15 5.58
CA TRP A 54 11.34 -28.41 5.08
C TRP A 54 10.98 -26.99 4.70
N ARG A 55 11.99 -26.12 4.62
CA ARG A 55 11.84 -24.69 4.34
C ARG A 55 12.90 -24.22 3.35
N PHE A 56 12.50 -23.43 2.38
CA PHE A 56 13.36 -22.76 1.42
C PHE A 56 13.24 -21.26 1.64
N ALA A 57 14.38 -20.57 1.79
CA ALA A 57 14.43 -19.11 1.76
C ALA A 57 14.12 -18.59 0.35
N ASP A 58 13.80 -17.31 0.23
CA ASP A 58 13.66 -16.67 -1.07
C ASP A 58 15.02 -16.45 -1.76
N ALA A 59 14.99 -15.80 -2.93
CA ALA A 59 16.21 -15.48 -3.70
C ALA A 59 17.23 -14.63 -2.93
N ASP A 60 16.78 -13.85 -1.93
CA ASP A 60 17.60 -12.98 -1.11
C ASP A 60 18.07 -13.66 0.20
N GLY A 61 17.74 -14.94 0.40
CA GLY A 61 18.07 -15.69 1.62
C GLY A 61 17.16 -15.35 2.81
N ILE A 62 16.04 -14.68 2.58
CA ILE A 62 15.07 -14.29 3.60
C ILE A 62 14.07 -15.44 3.82
N TRP A 63 13.92 -15.82 5.08
CA TRP A 63 12.93 -16.80 5.51
C TRP A 63 11.56 -16.13 5.67
N ARG A 64 10.53 -16.67 5.02
CA ARG A 64 9.13 -16.29 5.28
C ARG A 64 8.30 -17.52 5.62
N TYR A 65 7.36 -17.33 6.52
CA TYR A 65 6.50 -18.38 7.06
C TYR A 65 5.05 -17.93 6.88
N PRO A 66 4.19 -18.75 6.26
CA PRO A 66 2.76 -18.47 6.22
C PRO A 66 2.21 -18.60 7.64
N VAL A 67 1.40 -17.62 8.05
CA VAL A 67 0.67 -17.61 9.32
C VAL A 67 -0.74 -17.09 9.06
N THR A 68 -1.72 -17.59 9.79
CA THR A 68 -3.08 -17.03 9.82
C THR A 68 -3.23 -16.04 10.97
N ILE A 69 -4.35 -15.32 11.02
CA ILE A 69 -4.63 -14.38 12.11
C ILE A 69 -4.73 -15.13 13.45
N GLU A 70 -5.25 -16.36 13.43
CA GLU A 70 -5.40 -17.22 14.59
C GLU A 70 -4.06 -17.72 15.15
N ASP A 71 -3.03 -17.80 14.31
CA ASP A 71 -1.66 -18.16 14.71
C ASP A 71 -0.93 -17.01 15.43
N VAL A 72 -1.50 -15.80 15.39
CA VAL A 72 -0.88 -14.58 15.92
C VAL A 72 -1.53 -14.16 17.23
N SER A 73 -0.69 -13.75 18.19
CA SER A 73 -1.20 -13.27 19.49
C SER A 73 -2.15 -12.08 19.32
N PRO A 74 -3.34 -12.09 19.95
CA PRO A 74 -4.24 -10.95 19.95
C PRO A 74 -3.59 -9.67 20.50
N ARG A 75 -2.68 -9.80 21.47
CA ARG A 75 -1.94 -8.67 22.05
C ARG A 75 -0.93 -8.06 21.08
N TYR A 76 -0.33 -8.90 20.24
CA TYR A 76 0.57 -8.41 19.20
C TYR A 76 -0.22 -7.64 18.13
N LEU A 77 -1.37 -8.17 17.70
CA LEU A 77 -2.25 -7.46 16.76
C LEU A 77 -2.70 -6.11 17.31
N GLU A 78 -3.10 -6.05 18.59
CA GLU A 78 -3.45 -4.79 19.26
C GLU A 78 -2.27 -3.81 19.27
N ALA A 79 -1.08 -4.27 19.63
CA ALA A 79 0.12 -3.42 19.64
C ALA A 79 0.48 -2.92 18.23
N LEU A 80 0.49 -3.82 17.24
CA LEU A 80 0.83 -3.52 15.86
C LEU A 80 -0.12 -2.50 15.25
N ILE A 81 -1.43 -2.71 15.38
CA ILE A 81 -2.44 -1.79 14.86
C ILE A 81 -2.30 -0.43 15.54
N ASN A 82 -2.17 -0.37 16.87
CA ASN A 82 -2.03 0.92 17.54
C ASN A 82 -0.72 1.66 17.18
N TYR A 83 0.36 0.92 16.90
CA TYR A 83 1.66 1.48 16.59
C TYR A 83 1.78 1.95 15.13
N GLU A 84 1.42 1.09 14.17
CA GLU A 84 1.55 1.36 12.74
C GLU A 84 0.37 2.17 12.20
N ASP A 85 -0.87 1.77 12.52
CA ASP A 85 -2.07 2.40 11.99
C ASP A 85 -3.29 2.26 12.92
N ARG A 86 -3.45 3.23 13.83
CA ARG A 86 -4.57 3.24 14.78
C ARG A 86 -5.95 3.35 14.11
N TRP A 87 -6.03 3.79 12.86
CA TRP A 87 -7.28 3.96 12.11
C TRP A 87 -7.50 2.85 11.08
N PHE A 88 -6.71 1.78 11.11
CA PHE A 88 -6.77 0.64 10.19
C PHE A 88 -8.21 0.20 9.84
N TRP A 89 -9.10 0.13 10.83
CA TRP A 89 -10.49 -0.31 10.64
C TRP A 89 -11.47 0.75 10.12
N LYS A 90 -11.06 2.01 10.04
CA LYS A 90 -11.93 3.16 9.78
C LYS A 90 -11.43 4.07 8.66
N HIS A 91 -10.22 3.86 8.14
CA HIS A 91 -9.64 4.77 7.15
C HIS A 91 -10.26 4.56 5.75
N PRO A 92 -10.45 5.63 4.96
CA PRO A 92 -10.92 5.55 3.57
C PRO A 92 -9.81 5.12 2.58
N GLY A 93 -8.70 4.56 3.07
CA GLY A 93 -7.49 4.21 2.30
C GLY A 93 -6.33 5.19 2.51
N VAL A 94 -6.56 6.27 3.25
CA VAL A 94 -5.55 7.25 3.71
C VAL A 94 -5.91 7.64 5.15
N ASN A 95 -4.92 7.77 6.02
CA ASN A 95 -5.08 8.18 7.43
C ASN A 95 -5.14 9.69 7.63
#